data_AF-A0A1B3XQU4-F1
#
_entry.id   AF-A0A1B3XQU4-F1
#
_cell.length_a   1.000
_cell.length_b   1.000
_cell.length_c   1.000
_cell.angle_alpha   90.00
_cell.angle_beta   90.00
_cell.angle_gamma   90.00
#
_symmetry.space_group_name_H-M   'P 1'
#
loop_
_entity.id
_entity.type
_entity.pdbx_description
1 polymer ?
#
loop_
_entity_poly.entity_id
_entity_poly.type
_entity_poly.pdbx_seq_one_letter_code
_entity_poly.pdbx_strand_id
1 'polypeptide(L)'
;MKYAEDYLSFLVHFHGSRDYFECHEILEEYWKEIAPKERDSHWVGLIQIAVALYHERRGNKKGAARTLAKAVANLQAKKPELLKLGLDPEMLMNILGEVHQRMLTESPYESINLPIADQRLIEKCRFICLKEGYIWCSKSDMGNAALIDKHLIRDRSDVISERARQLSLRQTRMEDRP
;
A
#
# COMPACT_ATOMS: atom_id res chain seq x y z
N MET A 1 8.33 17.68 -12.34
CA MET A 1 8.06 17.76 -10.89
C MET A 1 9.09 16.92 -10.16
N LYS A 2 9.40 17.23 -8.89
CA LYS A 2 10.23 16.38 -8.03
C LYS A 2 9.28 15.56 -7.15
N TYR A 3 9.36 14.24 -7.26
CA TYR A 3 8.61 13.30 -6.42
C TYR A 3 9.42 12.93 -5.18
N ALA A 4 8.75 12.66 -4.05
CA ALA A 4 9.37 12.15 -2.83
C ALA A 4 10.02 10.79 -3.09
N GLU A 5 11.11 10.50 -2.37
CA GLU A 5 11.84 9.24 -2.54
C GLU A 5 11.01 8.05 -2.07
N ASP A 6 10.31 8.17 -0.94
CA ASP A 6 9.42 7.13 -0.41
C ASP A 6 8.28 6.80 -1.38
N TYR A 7 7.74 7.81 -2.06
CA TYR A 7 6.72 7.58 -3.08
C TYR A 7 7.28 6.83 -4.30
N LEU A 8 8.52 7.10 -4.69
CA LEU A 8 9.18 6.36 -5.77
C LEU A 8 9.46 4.92 -5.37
N SER A 9 9.96 4.70 -4.15
CA SER A 9 10.19 3.36 -3.59
C SER A 9 8.89 2.57 -3.51
N PHE A 10 7.80 3.19 -3.07
CA PHE A 10 6.46 2.61 -3.11
C PHE A 10 6.08 2.16 -4.53
N LEU A 11 6.22 3.02 -5.54
CA LEU A 11 5.86 2.66 -6.92
C LEU A 11 6.73 1.53 -7.47
N VAL A 12 8.02 1.52 -7.16
CA VAL A 12 8.98 0.47 -7.54
C VAL A 12 8.60 -0.87 -6.94
N HIS A 13 8.28 -0.92 -5.64
CA HIS A 13 7.80 -2.16 -5.01
C HIS A 13 6.42 -2.57 -5.50
N PHE A 14 5.53 -1.61 -5.73
CA PHE A 14 4.17 -1.90 -6.18
C PHE A 14 4.14 -2.54 -7.57
N HIS A 15 4.98 -2.07 -8.50
CA HIS A 15 4.99 -2.49 -9.90
C HIS A 15 6.09 -3.49 -10.25
N GLY A 16 7.25 -3.40 -9.60
CA GLY A 16 8.41 -4.25 -9.86
C GLY A 16 8.38 -5.51 -8.99
N SER A 17 8.69 -5.38 -7.70
CA SER A 17 8.79 -6.56 -6.81
C SER A 17 7.43 -7.15 -6.43
N ARG A 18 6.34 -6.39 -6.60
CA ARG A 18 4.98 -6.71 -6.14
C ARG A 18 4.88 -6.94 -4.65
N ASP A 19 5.80 -6.34 -3.89
CA ASP A 19 5.84 -6.46 -2.44
C ASP A 19 4.93 -5.42 -1.79
N TYR A 20 3.65 -5.79 -1.67
CA TYR A 20 2.64 -4.90 -1.10
C TYR A 20 2.77 -4.71 0.41
N PHE A 21 3.47 -5.62 1.10
CA PHE A 21 3.78 -5.42 2.50
C PHE A 21 4.83 -4.32 2.64
N GLU A 22 5.89 -4.37 1.84
CA GLU A 22 6.89 -3.29 1.79
C GLU A 22 6.27 -1.95 1.38
N CYS A 23 5.35 -1.96 0.41
CA CYS A 23 4.59 -0.77 0.03
C CYS A 23 3.83 -0.15 1.21
N HIS A 24 3.24 -0.98 2.08
CA HIS A 24 2.55 -0.53 3.28
C HIS A 24 3.53 0.14 4.24
N GLU A 25 4.64 -0.52 4.57
CA GLU A 25 5.61 0.00 5.54
C GLU A 25 6.18 1.35 5.09
N ILE A 26 6.65 1.44 3.85
CA ILE A 26 7.25 2.67 3.29
C ILE A 26 6.27 3.84 3.34
N LEU A 27 5.04 3.65 2.85
CA LEU A 27 4.08 4.76 2.83
C LEU A 27 3.50 5.07 4.20
N GLU A 28 3.40 4.09 5.11
CA GLU A 28 2.91 4.35 6.47
C GLU A 28 3.92 5.21 7.24
N GLU A 29 5.21 4.91 7.13
CA GLU A 29 6.29 5.73 7.71
C GLU A 29 6.24 7.15 7.13
N TYR A 30 6.25 7.27 5.80
CA TYR A 30 6.16 8.57 5.12
C TYR A 30 4.92 9.38 5.54
N TRP A 31 3.74 8.75 5.57
CA TRP A 31 2.49 9.40 5.99
C TRP A 31 2.53 9.91 7.43
N LYS A 32 3.13 9.14 8.35
CA LYS A 32 3.29 9.54 9.76
C LYS A 32 4.19 10.76 9.91
N GLU A 33 5.17 10.95 9.04
CA GLU A 33 6.03 12.13 9.06
C GLU A 33 5.32 13.38 8.54
N ILE A 34 4.59 13.27 7.43
CA ILE A 34 4.06 14.45 6.74
C ILE A 34 2.63 14.84 7.16
N ALA A 35 1.82 13.89 7.62
CA ALA A 35 0.39 14.11 7.88
C ALA A 35 -0.21 13.14 8.94
N PRO A 36 0.41 12.99 10.14
CA PRO A 36 0.07 11.94 11.11
C PRO A 36 -1.37 11.98 11.64
N LYS A 37 -2.07 13.11 11.49
CA LYS A 37 -3.45 13.30 11.97
C LYS A 37 -4.50 13.19 10.87
N GLU A 38 -4.08 13.14 9.60
CA GLU A 38 -4.97 13.08 8.43
C GLU A 38 -5.27 11.64 8.06
N ARG A 39 -6.24 11.04 8.75
CA ARG A 39 -6.66 9.65 8.50
C ARG A 39 -7.37 9.44 7.18
N ASP A 40 -7.88 10.52 6.58
CA ASP A 40 -8.45 10.59 5.24
C ASP A 40 -7.44 11.07 4.20
N SER A 41 -6.13 10.95 4.46
CA SER A 41 -5.11 11.35 3.49
C SER A 41 -5.07 10.41 2.28
N HIS A 42 -4.69 10.94 1.11
CA HIS A 42 -4.47 10.14 -0.10
C HIS A 42 -3.39 9.08 0.10
N TRP A 43 -2.40 9.34 0.96
CA TRP A 43 -1.41 8.34 1.38
C TRP A 43 -2.06 7.13 2.05
N VAL A 44 -3.00 7.36 2.97
CA VAL A 44 -3.78 6.28 3.61
C VAL A 44 -4.57 5.49 2.56
N GLY A 45 -5.11 6.16 1.54
CA GLY A 45 -5.77 5.49 0.42
C GLY A 45 -4.83 4.56 -0.37
N LEU A 46 -3.64 5.03 -0.73
CA LEU A 46 -2.63 4.21 -1.43
C LEU A 46 -2.13 3.03 -0.58
N ILE A 47 -1.93 3.24 0.72
CA ILE A 47 -1.60 2.18 1.69
C ILE A 47 -2.71 1.12 1.69
N GLN A 48 -3.98 1.54 1.75
CA GLN A 48 -5.12 0.61 1.76
C GLN A 48 -5.22 -0.20 0.47
N ILE A 49 -4.84 0.36 -0.70
CA ILE A 49 -4.75 -0.43 -1.95
C ILE A 49 -3.73 -1.55 -1.80
N ALA A 50 -2.51 -1.24 -1.34
CA ALA A 50 -1.47 -2.25 -1.14
C ALA A 50 -1.92 -3.35 -0.17
N VAL A 51 -2.51 -2.97 0.98
CA VAL A 51 -3.04 -3.91 1.98
C VAL A 51 -4.17 -4.78 1.40
N ALA A 52 -5.08 -4.20 0.60
CA ALA A 52 -6.15 -4.96 -0.03
C ALA A 52 -5.61 -6.01 -0.99
N LEU A 53 -4.67 -5.65 -1.86
CA LEU A 53 -4.05 -6.57 -2.81
C LEU A 53 -3.23 -7.66 -2.09
N TYR A 54 -2.58 -7.32 -0.98
CA TYR A 54 -1.90 -8.29 -0.11
C TYR A 54 -2.88 -9.32 0.45
N HIS A 55 -4.03 -8.88 0.98
CA HIS A 55 -5.06 -9.78 1.48
C HIS A 55 -5.67 -10.66 0.39
N GLU A 56 -5.95 -10.09 -0.79
CA GLU A 56 -6.50 -10.84 -1.93
C GLU A 56 -5.53 -11.95 -2.37
N ARG A 57 -4.23 -11.62 -2.46
CA ARG A 57 -3.17 -12.58 -2.80
C ARG A 57 -3.14 -13.78 -1.85
N ARG A 58 -3.42 -13.56 -0.56
CA ARG A 58 -3.47 -14.61 0.48
C ARG A 58 -4.84 -15.30 0.61
N GLY A 59 -5.74 -15.06 -0.34
CA GLY A 59 -7.09 -15.65 -0.34
C GLY A 59 -8.08 -14.99 0.63
N ASN A 60 -7.69 -13.96 1.38
CA ASN A 60 -8.61 -13.19 2.23
C ASN A 60 -9.38 -12.14 1.41
N LYS A 61 -10.21 -12.60 0.47
CA LYS A 61 -10.93 -11.74 -0.47
C LYS A 61 -11.97 -10.85 0.22
N LYS A 62 -12.67 -11.36 1.24
CA LYS A 62 -13.64 -10.57 2.03
C LYS A 62 -12.97 -9.43 2.79
N GLY A 63 -11.81 -9.68 3.39
CA GLY A 63 -11.00 -8.64 4.03
C GLY A 63 -10.47 -7.63 3.01
N ALA A 64 -9.96 -8.13 1.89
CA ALA A 64 -9.46 -7.31 0.79
C ALA A 64 -10.53 -6.34 0.25
N ALA A 65 -11.73 -6.82 -0.08
CA ALA A 65 -12.83 -6.02 -0.60
C ALA A 65 -13.22 -4.89 0.38
N ARG A 66 -13.33 -5.21 1.67
CA ARG A 66 -13.62 -4.21 2.72
C ARG A 66 -12.56 -3.13 2.81
N THR A 67 -11.28 -3.49 2.73
CA THR A 67 -10.18 -2.53 2.77
C THR A 67 -10.14 -1.69 1.48
N LEU A 68 -10.37 -2.30 0.33
CA LEU A 68 -10.39 -1.61 -0.97
C LEU A 68 -11.54 -0.60 -1.05
N ALA A 69 -12.72 -0.94 -0.54
CA ALA A 69 -13.86 -0.02 -0.48
C ALA A 69 -13.53 1.25 0.34
N LYS A 70 -12.77 1.11 1.43
CA LYS A 70 -12.27 2.27 2.20
C LYS A 70 -11.26 3.08 1.39
N ALA A 71 -10.36 2.41 0.66
CA ALA A 71 -9.39 3.08 -0.21
C ALA A 71 -10.09 3.94 -1.26
N VAL A 72 -11.09 3.37 -1.95
CA VAL A 72 -11.89 4.09 -2.96
C VAL A 72 -12.61 5.28 -2.35
N ALA A 73 -13.32 5.09 -1.23
CA ALA A 73 -14.04 6.18 -0.56
C ALA A 73 -13.10 7.33 -0.17
N ASN A 74 -11.90 7.00 0.31
CA ASN A 74 -10.90 7.98 0.69
C ASN A 74 -10.34 8.73 -0.54
N LEU A 75 -9.91 7.99 -1.57
CA LEU A 75 -9.27 8.56 -2.76
C LEU A 75 -10.23 9.34 -3.65
N GLN A 76 -11.52 9.02 -3.63
CA GLN A 76 -12.54 9.77 -4.37
C GLN A 76 -12.57 11.25 -3.97
N ALA A 77 -12.32 11.55 -2.70
CA ALA A 77 -12.27 12.91 -2.18
C ALA A 77 -10.92 13.60 -2.42
N LYS A 78 -9.90 12.88 -2.89
CA LYS A 78 -8.51 13.35 -3.03
C LYS A 78 -7.97 13.28 -4.47
N LYS A 79 -8.86 13.44 -5.46
CA LYS A 79 -8.49 13.47 -6.89
C LYS A 79 -7.43 14.53 -7.22
N PRO A 80 -7.47 15.77 -6.67
CA PRO A 80 -6.43 16.77 -6.93
C PRO A 80 -5.05 16.34 -6.44
N GLU A 81 -4.96 15.63 -5.31
CA GLU A 81 -3.71 15.11 -4.77
C GLU A 81 -3.16 13.98 -5.63
N LEU A 82 -4.02 13.09 -6.12
CA LEU A 82 -3.64 12.03 -7.06
C LEU A 82 -3.02 12.60 -8.36
N LEU A 83 -3.59 13.68 -8.90
CA LEU A 83 -3.03 14.38 -10.06
C LEU A 83 -1.64 14.95 -9.77
N LYS A 84 -1.42 15.50 -8.56
CA LYS A 84 -0.09 15.99 -8.14
C LYS A 84 0.92 14.86 -8.00
N LEU A 85 0.46 13.64 -7.68
CA LEU A 85 1.28 12.43 -7.69
C LEU A 85 1.53 11.87 -9.10
N GLY A 86 0.98 12.49 -10.15
CA GLY A 86 1.13 12.02 -11.52
C GLY A 86 0.28 10.79 -11.83
N LEU A 87 -0.76 10.51 -11.03
CA LEU A 87 -1.74 9.45 -11.28
C LEU A 87 -2.97 10.00 -12.00
N ASP A 88 -3.57 9.17 -12.86
CA ASP A 88 -4.89 9.41 -13.43
C ASP A 88 -5.98 8.95 -12.43
N PRO A 89 -6.75 9.87 -11.83
CA PRO A 89 -7.72 9.49 -10.82
C PRO A 89 -8.91 8.72 -11.39
N GLU A 90 -9.37 9.04 -12.60
CA GLU A 90 -10.54 8.38 -13.19
C GLU A 90 -10.20 6.96 -13.61
N MET A 91 -9.05 6.77 -14.26
CA MET A 91 -8.55 5.44 -14.59
C MET A 91 -8.29 4.62 -13.31
N LEU A 92 -7.82 5.26 -12.23
CA LEU A 92 -7.59 4.57 -10.97
C LEU A 92 -8.91 4.06 -10.39
N MET A 93 -9.96 4.90 -10.34
CA MET A 93 -11.27 4.47 -9.83
C MET A 93 -11.86 3.31 -10.65
N ASN A 94 -11.69 3.33 -11.98
CA ASN A 94 -12.13 2.23 -12.83
C ASN A 94 -11.40 0.91 -12.49
N ILE A 95 -10.06 0.95 -12.41
CA ILE A 95 -9.25 -0.21 -12.04
C ILE A 95 -9.66 -0.76 -10.67
N LEU A 96 -9.84 0.12 -9.66
CA LEU A 96 -10.22 -0.30 -8.32
C LEU A 96 -11.64 -0.87 -8.28
N GLY A 97 -12.56 -0.38 -9.11
CA GLY A 97 -13.89 -0.94 -9.29
C GLY A 97 -13.85 -2.37 -9.82
N GLU A 98 -13.06 -2.62 -10.86
CA GLU A 98 -12.86 -3.97 -11.43
C GLU A 98 -12.25 -4.93 -10.41
N VAL A 99 -11.20 -4.49 -9.70
CA VAL A 99 -10.57 -5.28 -8.62
C VAL A 99 -11.58 -5.59 -7.52
N HIS A 100 -12.40 -4.63 -7.12
CA HIS A 100 -13.41 -4.87 -6.09
C HIS A 100 -14.43 -5.92 -6.54
N GLN A 101 -14.92 -5.85 -7.78
CA GLN A 101 -15.81 -6.87 -8.32
C GLN A 101 -15.15 -8.25 -8.41
N ARG A 102 -13.87 -8.30 -8.78
CA ARG A 102 -13.08 -9.53 -8.79
C ARG A 102 -12.99 -10.18 -7.41
N MET A 103 -12.75 -9.37 -6.38
CA MET A 103 -12.71 -9.84 -4.99
C MET A 103 -14.07 -10.39 -4.51
N LEU A 104 -15.19 -9.84 -5.01
CA LEU A 104 -16.54 -10.31 -4.68
C LEU A 104 -16.96 -11.58 -5.42
N THR A 105 -16.49 -11.76 -6.65
CA THR A 105 -16.84 -12.90 -7.52
C THR A 105 -15.92 -14.12 -7.33
N GLU A 106 -15.06 -14.11 -6.31
CA GLU A 106 -14.07 -15.16 -6.03
C GLU A 106 -13.16 -15.52 -7.21
N SER A 107 -12.96 -14.60 -8.15
CA SER A 107 -12.03 -14.76 -9.27
C SER A 107 -10.56 -14.85 -8.79
N PRO A 108 -9.66 -15.50 -9.55
CA PRO A 108 -8.24 -15.56 -9.21
C PRO A 108 -7.62 -14.17 -9.06
N TYR A 109 -6.65 -14.05 -8.16
CA TYR A 109 -5.90 -12.80 -7.98
C TYR A 109 -5.09 -12.46 -9.24
N GLU A 110 -5.08 -11.18 -9.61
CA GLU A 110 -4.19 -10.62 -10.62
C GLU A 110 -3.62 -9.28 -10.17
N SER A 111 -2.34 -9.07 -10.46
CA SER A 111 -1.64 -7.81 -10.20
C SER A 111 -2.22 -6.68 -11.03
N ILE A 112 -2.44 -5.53 -10.41
CA ILE A 112 -2.80 -4.29 -11.12
C ILE A 112 -1.60 -3.36 -11.23
N ASN A 113 -1.68 -2.38 -12.12
CA ASN A 113 -0.76 -1.27 -12.20
C ASN A 113 -1.52 0.00 -11.85
N LEU A 114 -0.91 0.88 -11.05
CA LEU A 114 -1.48 2.21 -10.83
C LEU A 114 -1.35 2.99 -12.15
N PRO A 115 -2.39 3.75 -12.54
CA PRO A 115 -2.39 4.45 -13.82
C PRO A 115 -1.57 5.74 -13.69
N ILE A 116 -0.26 5.62 -13.87
CA ILE A 116 0.66 6.76 -13.88
C ILE A 116 0.50 7.50 -15.22
N ALA A 117 0.14 8.77 -15.17
CA ALA A 117 0.00 9.65 -16.33
C ALA A 117 1.30 10.42 -16.66
N ASP A 118 2.17 10.66 -15.67
CA ASP A 118 3.48 11.30 -15.92
C ASP A 118 4.50 10.30 -16.47
N GLN A 119 4.83 10.45 -17.75
CA GLN A 119 5.82 9.62 -18.45
C GLN A 119 7.22 9.66 -17.79
N ARG A 120 7.62 10.81 -17.23
CA ARG A 120 8.92 10.95 -16.55
C ARG A 120 8.96 10.16 -15.25
N LEU A 121 7.82 10.06 -14.57
CA LEU A 121 7.69 9.22 -13.37
C LEU A 121 7.82 7.74 -13.73
N ILE A 122 7.16 7.30 -14.81
CA ILE A 122 7.29 5.93 -15.33
C ILE A 122 8.75 5.60 -15.66
N GLU A 123 9.43 6.46 -16.39
CA GLU A 123 10.84 6.27 -16.77
C GLU A 123 11.76 6.17 -15.55
N LYS A 124 11.54 7.04 -14.56
CA LYS A 124 12.31 6.99 -13.30
C LYS A 124 12.09 5.67 -12.56
N CYS A 125 10.85 5.22 -12.42
CA CYS A 125 10.56 3.97 -11.73
C CYS A 125 11.10 2.75 -12.49
N ARG A 126 10.99 2.74 -13.82
CA ARG A 126 11.59 1.70 -14.68
C ARG A 126 13.10 1.60 -14.50
N PHE A 127 13.79 2.75 -14.46
CA PHE A 127 15.23 2.79 -14.25
C PHE A 127 15.62 2.26 -12.86
N ILE A 128 14.89 2.61 -11.81
CA ILE A 128 15.14 2.09 -10.47
C ILE A 128 14.87 0.58 -10.43
N CYS A 129 13.76 0.10 -11.00
CA CYS A 129 13.48 -1.33 -11.09
C CYS A 129 14.62 -2.10 -11.78
N LEU A 130 15.14 -1.58 -12.90
CA LEU A 130 16.26 -2.21 -13.60
C LEU A 130 17.51 -2.30 -12.71
N LYS A 131 17.83 -1.26 -11.94
CA LYS A 131 18.96 -1.26 -11.00
C LYS A 131 18.79 -2.26 -9.86
N GLU A 132 17.57 -2.39 -9.35
CA GLU A 132 17.22 -3.32 -8.27
C GLU A 132 16.97 -4.76 -8.76
N GLY A 133 17.08 -5.02 -10.07
CA GLY A 133 16.85 -6.35 -10.65
C GLY A 133 15.37 -6.74 -10.80
N TYR A 134 14.44 -5.79 -10.69
CA TYR A 134 13.01 -6.00 -10.90
C TYR A 134 12.60 -5.76 -12.35
N ILE A 135 11.59 -6.50 -12.81
CA ILE A 135 10.94 -6.25 -14.10
C ILE A 135 9.73 -5.34 -13.87
N TRP A 136 9.76 -4.13 -14.45
CA TRP A 136 8.67 -3.16 -14.30
C TRP A 136 7.32 -3.73 -14.80
N CYS A 137 6.30 -3.64 -13.96
CA CYS A 137 4.94 -4.14 -14.21
C CYS A 137 4.84 -5.66 -14.45
N SER A 138 5.82 -6.46 -14.00
CA SER A 138 5.68 -7.92 -14.07
C SER A 138 4.51 -8.41 -13.24
N LYS A 139 3.98 -9.61 -13.54
CA LYS A 139 2.96 -10.24 -12.69
C LYS A 139 3.59 -10.66 -11.37
N SER A 140 2.78 -10.75 -10.32
CA SER A 140 3.21 -11.33 -9.04
C SER A 140 3.63 -12.78 -9.22
N ASP A 141 4.77 -13.14 -8.65
CA ASP A 141 5.17 -14.53 -8.51
C ASP A 141 4.37 -15.18 -7.38
N MET A 142 3.34 -15.93 -7.76
CA MET A 142 2.46 -16.64 -6.83
C MET A 142 3.11 -17.90 -6.24
N GLY A 143 4.31 -18.30 -6.71
CA GLY A 143 5.11 -19.38 -6.12
C GLY A 143 6.08 -18.91 -5.03
N ASN A 144 6.28 -17.60 -4.88
CA ASN A 144 7.22 -17.05 -3.92
C ASN A 144 6.58 -16.86 -2.52
N ALA A 145 6.76 -17.84 -1.64
CA ALA A 145 6.26 -17.80 -0.27
C ALA A 145 6.80 -16.61 0.55
N ALA A 146 8.03 -16.13 0.27
CA ALA A 146 8.60 -14.97 0.95
C ALA A 146 7.87 -13.66 0.59
N LEU A 147 7.27 -13.58 -0.60
CA LEU A 147 6.43 -12.46 -1.03
C LEU A 147 5.00 -12.56 -0.48
N ILE A 148 4.47 -13.79 -0.35
CA ILE A 148 3.09 -14.05 0.07
C ILE A 148 2.97 -13.97 1.59
N ASP A 149 3.91 -14.55 2.33
CA ASP A 149 3.88 -14.67 3.80
C ASP A 149 4.96 -13.85 4.50
N LYS A 150 5.49 -12.80 3.86
CA LYS A 150 6.55 -11.92 4.40
C LYS A 150 6.32 -11.50 5.87
N HIS A 151 5.08 -11.16 6.23
CA HIS A 151 4.72 -10.79 7.61
C HIS A 151 4.90 -11.90 8.67
N LEU A 152 4.95 -13.18 8.26
CA LEU A 152 5.25 -14.32 9.14
C LEU A 152 6.76 -14.51 9.34
N ILE A 153 7.56 -14.09 8.36
CA ILE A 153 9.00 -14.37 8.28
C ILE A 153 9.82 -13.23 8.90
N ARG A 154 9.25 -12.03 9.04
CA ARG A 154 9.94 -10.89 9.65
C ARG A 154 10.08 -11.04 11.17
N ASP A 155 11.24 -10.66 11.69
CA ASP A 155 11.46 -10.41 13.11
C ASP A 155 10.57 -9.25 13.58
N ARG A 156 9.63 -9.54 14.47
CA ARG A 156 8.63 -8.58 14.98
C ARG A 156 9.01 -8.01 16.35
N SER A 157 10.25 -8.16 16.78
CA SER A 157 10.74 -7.70 18.08
C SER A 157 10.41 -6.22 18.35
N ASP A 158 10.52 -5.37 17.33
CA ASP A 158 10.25 -3.92 17.39
C ASP A 158 8.75 -3.64 17.60
N VAL A 159 7.87 -4.38 16.91
CA VAL A 159 6.41 -4.24 17.03
C VAL A 159 5.91 -4.78 18.37
N ILE A 160 6.52 -5.86 18.86
CA ILE A 160 6.22 -6.44 20.17
C ILE A 160 6.66 -5.49 21.29
N SER A 161 7.86 -4.92 21.19
CA SER A 161 8.38 -3.98 22.18
C SER A 161 7.58 -2.67 22.24
N GLU A 162 7.20 -2.10 21.09
CA GLU A 162 6.36 -0.89 21.08
C GLU A 162 4.94 -1.18 21.59
N ARG A 163 4.35 -2.35 21.30
CA ARG A 163 3.07 -2.76 21.91
C ARG A 163 3.16 -2.91 23.43
N ALA A 164 4.24 -3.50 23.94
CA ALA A 164 4.49 -3.62 25.37
C ALA A 164 4.64 -2.25 26.06
N ARG A 165 5.32 -1.31 25.39
CA ARG A 165 5.47 0.07 25.86
C ARG A 165 4.12 0.82 25.91
N GLN A 166 3.31 0.68 24.87
CA GLN A 166 1.96 1.28 24.84
C GLN A 166 1.01 0.66 25.88
N LEU A 167 1.16 -0.63 26.20
CA LEU A 167 0.43 -1.31 27.27
C LEU A 167 0.84 -0.80 28.66
N SER A 168 2.14 -0.64 28.93
CA SER A 168 2.60 -0.14 30.24
C SER A 168 2.18 1.32 30.48
N LEU A 169 2.22 2.16 29.44
CA LEU A 169 1.75 3.56 29.48
C LEU A 169 0.24 3.66 29.76
N ARG A 170 -0.56 2.67 29.36
CA ARG A 170 -1.99 2.59 29.69
C ARG A 170 -2.23 2.15 31.13
N GLN A 171 -1.42 1.20 31.64
CA GLN A 171 -1.52 0.72 33.02
C GLN A 171 -1.14 1.81 34.03
N THR A 172 -0.03 2.51 33.80
CA THR A 172 0.38 3.66 34.64
C THR A 172 -0.67 4.78 34.62
N ARG A 173 -1.27 5.09 33.47
CA ARG A 173 -2.39 6.06 33.38
C ARG A 173 -3.68 5.62 34.09
N MET A 174 -3.88 4.32 34.31
CA MET A 174 -5.04 3.81 35.04
C MET A 174 -4.78 3.78 36.56
N GLU A 175 -3.53 3.62 36.98
CA GLU A 175 -3.10 3.68 38.39
C GLU A 175 -3.04 5.11 38.94
N ASP A 176 -2.73 6.11 38.10
CA ASP A 176 -2.72 7.54 38.45
C ASP A 176 -4.12 8.21 38.47
N ARG A 177 -5.20 7.44 38.39
CA ARG A 177 -6.57 7.97 38.44
C ARG A 177 -7.08 7.95 39.88
N PRO A 178 -7.36 9.10 40.52
CA PRO A 178 -7.81 9.17 41.91
C PRO A 178 -9.20 8.57 42.11
#